data_AF-A0A9E3R7I1-F1
#
_entry.id   AF-A0A9E3R7I1-F1
#
_cell.length_a   1.000
_cell.length_b   1.000
_cell.length_c   1.000
_cell.angle_alpha   90.00
_cell.angle_beta   90.00
_cell.angle_gamma   90.00
#
_symmetry.space_group_name_H-M   'P 1'
#
loop_
_entity.id
_entity.type
_entity.pdbx_description
1 polymer ?
#
loop_
_entity_poly.entity_id
_entity_poly.type
_entity_poly.pdbx_seq_one_letter_code
_entity_poly.pdbx_strand_id
1 'polypeptide(L)' 'MSKSPGRPPTRQARLMDGFYIEVRNKGSKEKGVKIRSTSKSAMDDLAKQYQRSNKDVIILGEYKDEKWISNS' A
#
# COMPACT_ATOMS: atom_id res chain seq x y z
N MET A 1 4.25 29.09 -32.69
CA MET A 1 3.74 28.01 -31.80
C MET A 1 4.79 27.74 -30.72
N SER A 2 4.54 28.15 -29.47
CA SER A 2 5.39 27.81 -28.32
C SER A 2 4.81 26.58 -27.61
N LYS A 3 5.60 25.50 -27.52
CA LYS A 3 5.24 24.26 -26.83
C LYS A 3 5.18 24.53 -25.31
N SER A 4 4.02 24.37 -24.70
CA SER A 4 3.88 24.32 -23.24
C SER A 4 4.70 23.14 -22.69
N PRO A 5 5.51 23.33 -21.63
CA PRO A 5 6.19 22.21 -20.98
C PRO A 5 5.12 21.34 -20.31
N GLY A 6 4.88 20.16 -20.90
CA GLY A 6 3.98 19.16 -20.35
C GLY A 6 4.39 18.81 -18.93
N ARG A 7 3.40 18.59 -18.05
CA ARG A 7 3.62 18.20 -16.66
C ARG A 7 4.73 17.13 -16.58
N PRO A 8 5.68 17.26 -15.64
CA PRO A 8 6.68 16.22 -15.43
C PRO A 8 5.95 14.88 -15.25
N PRO A 9 6.45 13.78 -15.86
CA PRO A 9 5.81 12.48 -15.72
C PRO A 9 5.70 12.17 -14.24
N THR A 10 4.49 11.90 -13.78
CA THR A 10 4.21 11.52 -12.39
C THR A 10 4.97 10.22 -12.13
N ARG A 11 6.17 10.31 -11.53
CA ARG A 11 6.90 9.11 -11.11
C ARG A 11 5.99 8.37 -10.14
N GLN A 12 5.70 7.11 -10.44
CA GLN A 12 4.98 6.25 -9.50
C GLN A 12 5.76 6.27 -8.18
N ALA A 13 5.06 6.57 -7.08
CA ALA A 13 5.68 6.64 -5.77
C ALA A 13 6.28 5.27 -5.46
N ARG A 14 7.59 5.22 -5.18
CA ARG A 14 8.24 4.01 -4.69
C ARG A 14 7.72 3.72 -3.28
N LEU A 15 7.58 2.43 -2.96
CA LEU A 15 7.31 2.01 -1.58
C LEU A 15 8.56 2.31 -0.73
N MET A 16 8.32 2.73 0.50
CA MET A 16 9.37 2.94 1.50
C MET A 16 9.48 1.67 2.34
N ASP A 17 10.62 1.45 2.98
CA ASP A 17 10.78 0.33 3.89
C ASP A 17 9.77 0.40 5.04
N GLY A 18 9.12 -0.71 5.38
CA GLY A 18 8.12 -0.78 6.44
C GLY A 18 7.11 -1.90 6.23
N PHE A 19 6.08 -1.91 7.06
CA PHE A 19 5.04 -2.92 7.05
C PHE A 19 3.77 -2.38 6.38
N TYR A 20 3.12 -3.19 5.55
CA TYR A 20 2.01 -2.72 4.74
C TYR A 20 0.75 -3.57 4.86
N ILE A 21 -0.38 -2.88 4.83
CA ILE A 21 -1.69 -3.45 4.48
C ILE A 21 -2.18 -2.85 3.17
N GLU A 22 -2.99 -3.62 2.43
CA GLU A 22 -3.80 -3.12 1.33
C GLU A 22 -5.27 -3.17 1.72
N VAL A 23 -5.96 -2.04 1.60
CA VAL A 23 -7.38 -1.91 1.90
C VAL A 23 -8.15 -1.62 0.63
N ARG A 24 -9.16 -2.43 0.33
CA ARG A 24 -10.06 -2.23 -0.82
C ARG A 24 -11.51 -2.40 -0.42
N ASN A 25 -12.42 -1.97 -1.29
CA ASN A 25 -13.84 -2.28 -1.14
C ASN A 25 -14.07 -3.77 -1.35
N LYS A 26 -14.95 -4.35 -0.53
CA LYS A 26 -15.29 -5.77 -0.61
C LYS A 26 -15.81 -6.15 -2.00
N GLY A 27 -15.23 -7.19 -2.59
CA GLY A 27 -15.59 -7.65 -3.94
C GLY A 27 -14.98 -6.83 -5.09
N SER A 28 -14.17 -5.81 -4.79
CA SER A 28 -13.41 -5.11 -5.83
C SER A 28 -12.32 -6.00 -6.42
N LYS A 29 -12.24 -6.03 -7.75
CA LYS A 29 -11.16 -6.71 -8.50
C LYS A 29 -9.92 -5.83 -8.64
N GLU A 30 -10.05 -4.53 -8.40
CA GLU A 30 -8.97 -3.56 -8.54
C GLU A 30 -8.05 -3.56 -7.30
N LYS A 31 -6.82 -3.08 -7.49
CA LYS A 31 -5.85 -2.90 -6.41
C LYS A 31 -6.37 -1.86 -5.40
N GLY A 32 -6.21 -2.14 -4.12
CA GLY A 32 -6.55 -1.26 -3.02
C GLY A 32 -5.50 -0.20 -2.71
N VAL A 33 -5.81 0.61 -1.69
CA VAL A 33 -4.89 1.60 -1.13
C VAL A 33 -3.92 0.89 -0.20
N LYS A 34 -2.61 1.11 -0.39
CA LYS A 34 -1.56 0.61 0.50
C LYS A 34 -1.30 1.60 1.62
N ILE A 35 -1.29 1.11 2.85
CA ILE A 35 -1.04 1.91 4.06
C ILE A 35 0.23 1.36 4.73
N ARG A 36 1.20 2.23 4.96
CA ARG A 36 2.49 1.91 5.58
C ARG A 36 2.45 2.13 7.10
N SER A 37 3.10 1.24 7.85
CA SER A 37 3.49 1.43 9.25
C SER A 37 4.98 1.10 9.46
N THR A 38 5.52 1.52 10.60
CA THR A 38 6.93 1.34 10.96
C THR A 38 7.23 -0.01 11.61
N SER A 39 6.22 -0.73 12.12
CA SER A 39 6.39 -2.00 12.80
C SER A 39 5.27 -2.99 12.47
N LYS A 40 5.57 -4.29 12.63
CA LYS A 40 4.59 -5.36 12.45
C LYS A 40 3.36 -5.19 13.35
N SER A 41 3.55 -4.85 14.63
CA SER A 41 2.42 -4.64 15.55
C SER A 41 1.52 -3.50 15.07
N ALA A 42 2.10 -2.38 14.63
CA ALA A 42 1.32 -1.26 14.12
C ALA A 42 0.58 -1.62 12.82
N MET A 43 1.16 -2.46 11.95
CA MET A 43 0.46 -3.02 10.78
C MET A 43 -0.74 -3.89 11.20
N ASP A 44 -0.55 -4.77 12.19
CA ASP A 44 -1.59 -5.66 12.69
C ASP A 44 -2.75 -4.85 13.32
N ASP A 45 -2.44 -3.76 14.04
CA ASP A 45 -3.44 -2.86 14.61
C ASP A 45 -4.17 -2.04 13.54
N LEU A 46 -3.46 -1.55 12.51
CA LEU A 46 -4.10 -0.93 11.35
C LEU A 46 -5.02 -1.93 10.62
N ALA A 47 -4.61 -3.18 10.46
CA ALA A 47 -5.43 -4.18 9.80
C ALA A 47 -6.78 -4.33 10.51
N LYS A 48 -6.77 -4.45 11.84
CA LYS A 48 -7.98 -4.49 12.68
C LYS A 48 -8.78 -3.19 12.57
N GLN A 49 -8.09 -2.03 12.59
CA GLN A 49 -8.75 -0.73 12.50
C GLN A 49 -9.49 -0.53 11.18
N TYR A 50 -8.96 -1.04 10.06
CA TYR A 50 -9.58 -0.94 8.75
C TYR A 50 -10.54 -2.10 8.42
N GLN A 51 -10.58 -3.14 9.26
CA GLN A 51 -11.51 -4.25 9.12
C GLN A 51 -12.94 -3.76 9.39
N ARG A 52 -13.66 -3.47 8.31
CA ARG A 52 -15.06 -3.02 8.28
C ARG A 52 -15.85 -3.95 7.37
N SER A 53 -17.17 -4.02 7.56
CA SER A 53 -18.05 -4.94 6.83
C SER A 53 -17.99 -4.80 5.31
N ASN A 54 -17.66 -3.61 4.80
CA ASN A 54 -17.57 -3.29 3.38
C ASN A 54 -16.13 -3.21 2.83
N LYS A 55 -15.12 -3.62 3.61
CA LYS A 55 -13.71 -3.58 3.21
C LYS A 55 -13.10 -4.97 3.23
N ASP A 56 -12.24 -5.22 2.25
CA ASP A 56 -11.27 -6.32 2.31
C ASP A 56 -9.91 -5.72 2.71
N VAL A 57 -9.32 -6.29 3.76
CA VAL A 57 -7.98 -5.89 4.26
C VAL A 57 -7.03 -7.05 4.01
N ILE A 58 -5.96 -6.78 3.27
CA ILE A 58 -4.93 -7.75 2.91
C ILE A 58 -3.65 -7.33 3.61
N ILE A 59 -3.08 -8.22 4.43
CA ILE A 59 -1.77 -8.00 5.02
C ILE A 59 -0.72 -8.32 3.96
N LEU A 60 0.09 -7.34 3.56
CA LEU A 60 1.17 -7.53 2.59
C LEU A 60 2.48 -7.93 3.26
N GLY A 61 2.67 -7.57 4.53
CA GLY A 61 3.88 -7.87 5.30
C GLY A 61 4.94 -6.78 5.19
N GLU A 62 6.20 -7.14 5.46
CA GLU A 62 7.33 -6.22 5.42
C GLU A 62 7.82 -6.01 3.98
N TYR A 63 7.97 -4.76 3.59
CA TYR A 63 8.71 -4.34 2.42
C TYR A 63 10.02 -3.73 2.88
N LYS A 64 11.14 -4.23 2.39
CA LYS A 64 12.47 -3.77 2.78
C LYS A 64 13.47 -4.03 1.66
N ASP A 65 14.39 -3.09 1.43
CA ASP A 65 15.40 -3.20 0.39
C ASP A 65 14.78 -3.43 -1.00
N GLU A 66 13.71 -2.70 -1.30
CA GLU A 66 12.93 -2.78 -2.55
C GLU A 66 12.27 -4.14 -2.85
N LYS A 67 12.09 -5.00 -1.85
CA LYS A 67 11.45 -6.31 -1.98
C LYS A 67 10.50 -6.62 -0.83
N TRP A 68 9.50 -7.46 -1.10
CA TRP A 68 8.67 -8.04 -0.05
C TRP A 68 9.43 -9.15 0.67
N ILE A 69 9.47 -9.09 2.00
CA ILE A 69 10.06 -10.12 2.83
C ILE A 69 9.00 -11.22 3.04
N SER A 70 9.21 -12.36 2.39
CA SER A 70 8.42 -13.56 2.63
C SER A 70 9.16 -14.43 3.63
N ASN A 71 8.54 -14.72 4.77
CA ASN A 71 8.99 -15.81 5.63
C ASN A 71 8.46 -17.10 4.98
N SER A 72 9.32 -17.82 4.26
CA SER A 72 9.08 -19.20 3.82
C SER A 72 9.12 -20.17 4.98
#